data_AF-A0A932KC32-F1
#
_entry.id   AF-A0A932KC32-F1
#
_cell.length_a   1.000
_cell.length_b   1.000
_cell.length_c   1.000
_cell.angle_alpha   90.00
_cell.angle_beta   90.00
_cell.angle_gamma   90.00
#
_symmetry.space_group_name_H-M   'P 1'
#
loop_
_entity.id
_entity.type
_entity.pdbx_description
1 polymer ?
#
loop_
_entity_poly.entity_id
_entity_poly.type
_entity_poly.pdbx_seq_one_letter_code
_entity_poly.pdbx_strand_id
1 'polypeptide(L)'
;MAALPGGTPAIAEAIVAQRQRRRLATPEDLLALGIVSATTFYGTAAEGGFGQYLTVWGSGKININTAPKPVLAALPGMTPAMAEAIVRYRQGEDQEPGTADDRQFREVADLRTLDAIDRAALDPFEALITVVPTAFRVIATGRVVSGQGVTSIHRRLVIIDRASRPTRIQHWRRLS
;
A
#
# COMPACT_ATOMS: atom_id res chain seq x y z
N MET A 1 16.24 -9.84 -2.54
CA MET A 1 15.02 -9.07 -2.20
C MET A 1 14.93 -7.92 -3.17
N ALA A 2 13.80 -7.76 -3.88
CA ALA A 2 13.65 -6.64 -4.80
C ALA A 2 13.44 -5.33 -4.00
N ALA A 3 14.05 -4.24 -4.44
CA ALA A 3 13.72 -2.93 -3.91
C ALA A 3 12.39 -2.44 -4.52
N LEU A 4 11.65 -1.62 -3.77
CA LEU A 4 10.53 -0.88 -4.36
C LEU A 4 11.07 0.06 -5.47
N PRO A 5 10.31 0.33 -6.53
CA PRO A 5 10.68 1.33 -7.53
C PRO A 5 11.01 2.66 -6.87
N GLY A 6 12.18 3.22 -7.19
CA GLY A 6 12.71 4.45 -6.58
C GLY A 6 13.27 4.30 -5.15
N GLY A 7 13.17 3.11 -4.54
CA GLY A 7 13.76 2.80 -3.23
C GLY A 7 15.20 2.28 -3.35
N THR A 8 16.01 2.53 -2.32
CA THR A 8 17.37 2.00 -2.20
C THR A 8 17.59 1.39 -0.80
N PRO A 9 18.59 0.51 -0.61
CA PRO A 9 18.95 0.02 0.72
C PRO A 9 19.26 1.15 1.71
N ALA A 10 19.94 2.21 1.27
CA ALA A 10 20.23 3.39 2.09
C ALA A 10 18.94 4.10 2.56
N ILE A 11 17.94 4.26 1.68
CA ILE A 11 16.63 4.81 2.06
C ILE A 11 15.94 3.89 3.06
N ALA A 12 15.97 2.57 2.84
CA ALA A 12 15.35 1.61 3.76
C ALA A 12 16.01 1.66 5.15
N GLU A 13 17.33 1.69 5.22
CA GLU A 13 18.10 1.83 6.46
C GLU A 13 17.79 3.15 7.18
N ALA A 14 17.71 4.27 6.44
CA ALA A 14 17.35 5.57 7.00
C ALA A 14 15.92 5.56 7.58
N ILE A 15 14.96 4.92 6.89
CA ILE A 15 13.59 4.74 7.40
C ILE A 15 13.59 3.90 8.67
N VAL A 16 14.35 2.79 8.71
CA VAL A 16 14.45 1.92 9.89
C VAL A 16 15.06 2.67 11.07
N ALA A 17 16.18 3.37 10.86
CA ALA A 17 16.83 4.18 11.88
C ALA A 17 15.90 5.27 12.41
N GLN A 18 15.14 5.92 11.52
CA GLN A 18 14.17 6.93 11.91
C GLN A 18 13.05 6.34 12.78
N ARG A 19 12.52 5.17 12.41
CA ARG A 19 11.45 4.49 13.17
C ARG A 19 11.87 4.13 14.60
N GLN A 20 13.16 3.87 14.84
CA GLN A 20 13.70 3.62 16.17
C GLN A 20 13.79 4.90 17.02
N ARG A 21 13.96 6.06 16.38
CA ARG A 21 14.05 7.36 17.06
C ARG A 21 12.68 7.98 17.33
N ARG A 22 11.84 8.04 16.30
CA ARG A 22 10.52 8.68 16.36
C ARG A 22 9.57 8.08 15.32
N ARG A 23 8.32 7.87 15.74
CA ARG A 23 7.24 7.44 14.86
C ARG A 23 6.96 8.49 13.78
N LEU A 24 6.82 8.02 12.53
CA LEU A 24 6.31 8.81 11.41
C LEU A 24 4.79 8.94 11.53
N ALA A 25 4.28 10.16 11.45
CA ALA A 25 2.86 10.50 11.49
C ALA A 25 2.22 10.46 10.09
N THR A 26 3.00 10.79 9.06
CA THR A 26 2.60 10.69 7.64
C THR A 26 3.74 10.10 6.80
N PRO A 27 3.47 9.46 5.66
CA PRO A 27 4.53 9.08 4.72
C PRO A 27 5.37 10.28 4.25
N GLU A 28 4.76 11.46 4.12
CA GLU A 28 5.41 12.71 3.71
C GLU A 28 6.43 13.23 4.75
N ASP A 29 6.42 12.71 5.98
CA ASP A 29 7.47 13.01 6.97
C ASP A 29 8.86 12.62 6.44
N LEU A 30 8.96 11.64 5.53
CA LEU A 30 10.22 11.29 4.88
C LEU A 30 10.81 12.44 4.07
N LEU A 31 9.97 13.30 3.49
CA LEU A 31 10.40 14.52 2.80
C LEU A 31 10.83 15.59 3.80
N ALA A 32 10.02 15.81 4.83
CA ALA A 32 10.28 16.82 5.85
C ALA A 32 11.58 16.56 6.63
N LEU A 33 11.94 15.27 6.78
CA LEU A 33 13.16 14.82 7.44
C LEU A 33 14.36 14.73 6.49
N GLY A 34 14.19 15.02 5.20
CA GLY A 34 15.26 14.93 4.20
C GLY A 34 15.76 13.49 3.95
N ILE A 35 14.97 12.47 4.31
CA ILE A 35 15.30 11.05 4.07
C ILE A 35 15.21 10.75 2.57
N VAL A 36 14.29 11.41 1.88
CA VAL A 36 14.08 11.29 0.43
C VAL A 36 13.79 12.65 -0.19
N SER A 37 14.07 12.80 -1.48
CA SER A 37 13.68 13.98 -2.24
C SER A 37 12.22 13.93 -2.69
N ALA A 38 11.68 15.08 -3.11
CA ALA A 38 10.35 15.16 -3.73
C ALA A 38 10.26 14.30 -5.01
N THR A 39 11.31 14.28 -5.83
CA THR A 39 11.35 13.47 -7.06
C THR A 39 11.36 11.98 -6.76
N THR A 40 12.07 11.55 -5.71
CA THR A 40 12.01 10.15 -5.27
C THR A 40 10.61 9.82 -4.75
N PHE A 41 10.07 10.63 -3.85
CA PHE A 41 8.81 10.35 -3.16
C PHE A 41 7.57 10.42 -4.06
N TYR A 42 7.41 11.52 -4.81
CA TYR A 42 6.27 11.73 -5.71
C TYR A 42 6.48 11.16 -7.10
N GLY A 43 7.74 10.98 -7.50
CA GLY A 43 8.10 10.50 -8.83
C GLY A 43 8.30 11.65 -9.81
N THR A 44 8.32 11.28 -11.08
CA THR A 44 8.34 12.19 -12.23
C THR A 44 7.08 12.01 -13.07
N ALA A 45 6.97 12.74 -14.18
CA ALA A 45 5.90 12.51 -15.15
C ALA A 45 5.96 11.13 -15.82
N ALA A 46 7.17 10.55 -15.92
CA ALA A 46 7.39 9.25 -16.55
C ALA A 46 7.23 8.08 -15.58
N GLU A 47 7.54 8.29 -14.30
CA GLU A 47 7.63 7.22 -13.31
C GLU A 47 6.98 7.64 -11.99
N GLY A 48 6.09 6.81 -11.45
CA GLY A 48 5.48 7.06 -10.16
C GLY A 48 6.49 6.96 -9.01
N GLY A 49 6.37 7.84 -8.02
CA GLY A 49 7.29 7.86 -6.88
C GLY A 49 7.08 6.72 -5.89
N PHE A 50 8.11 6.39 -5.12
CA PHE A 50 8.05 5.28 -4.17
C PHE A 50 7.04 5.52 -3.04
N GLY A 51 6.68 6.79 -2.76
CA GLY A 51 5.73 7.17 -1.71
C GLY A 51 4.34 6.55 -1.89
N GLN A 52 3.95 6.20 -3.12
CA GLN A 52 2.68 5.54 -3.41
C GLN A 52 2.58 4.12 -2.80
N TYR A 53 3.72 3.50 -2.47
CA TYR A 53 3.80 2.16 -1.89
C TYR A 53 3.84 2.17 -0.35
N LEU A 54 3.81 3.35 0.28
CA LEU A 54 4.02 3.50 1.72
C LEU A 54 2.73 3.85 2.48
N THR A 55 2.69 3.44 3.75
CA THR A 55 1.67 3.84 4.72
C THR A 55 2.21 3.80 6.14
N VAL A 56 1.64 4.60 7.04
CA VAL A 56 1.94 4.62 8.49
C VAL A 56 0.72 4.30 9.36
N TRP A 57 -0.41 3.96 8.72
CA TRP A 57 -1.73 3.94 9.35
C TRP A 57 -2.33 2.54 9.54
N GLY A 58 -1.69 1.49 9.01
CA GLY A 58 -2.16 0.11 9.12
C GLY A 58 -1.58 -0.67 10.30
N SER A 59 -1.79 -1.98 10.30
CA SER A 59 -1.22 -2.94 11.26
C SER A 59 0.29 -3.19 11.11
N GLY A 60 0.91 -2.56 10.11
CA GLY A 60 2.30 -2.84 9.71
C GLY A 60 2.44 -4.09 8.82
N LYS A 61 1.34 -4.81 8.55
CA LYS A 61 1.31 -5.96 7.63
C LYS A 61 0.82 -5.55 6.24
N ILE A 62 1.29 -6.25 5.22
CA ILE A 62 0.91 -6.06 3.81
C ILE A 62 -0.36 -6.85 3.53
N ASN A 63 -1.41 -6.19 3.03
CA ASN A 63 -2.63 -6.87 2.61
C ASN A 63 -2.43 -7.51 1.23
N ILE A 64 -2.33 -8.85 1.16
CA ILE A 64 -2.09 -9.57 -0.10
C ILE A 64 -3.24 -9.41 -1.10
N ASN A 65 -4.47 -9.16 -0.64
CA ASN A 65 -5.62 -8.96 -1.54
C ASN A 65 -5.54 -7.63 -2.29
N THR A 66 -4.77 -6.65 -1.81
CA THR A 66 -4.73 -5.30 -2.41
C THR A 66 -3.33 -4.78 -2.70
N ALA A 67 -2.28 -5.47 -2.26
CA ALA A 67 -0.90 -5.02 -2.47
C ALA A 67 -0.52 -5.08 -3.96
N PRO A 68 0.09 -4.01 -4.50
CA PRO A 68 0.57 -4.03 -5.87
C PRO A 68 1.78 -4.95 -5.99
N LYS A 69 2.02 -5.48 -7.20
CA LYS A 69 3.10 -6.45 -7.47
C LYS A 69 4.48 -6.01 -6.95
N PRO A 70 4.92 -4.73 -7.09
CA PRO A 70 6.20 -4.30 -6.54
C PRO A 70 6.29 -4.41 -5.01
N VAL A 71 5.17 -4.20 -4.30
CA VAL A 71 5.12 -4.35 -2.83
C VAL A 71 5.21 -5.82 -2.43
N LEU A 72 4.56 -6.72 -3.17
CA LEU A 72 4.70 -8.15 -2.96
C LEU A 72 6.15 -8.60 -3.19
N ALA A 73 6.76 -8.18 -4.30
CA ALA A 73 8.14 -8.53 -4.66
C ALA A 73 9.21 -8.03 -3.67
N ALA A 74 8.86 -7.02 -2.85
CA ALA A 74 9.73 -6.52 -1.79
C ALA A 74 9.71 -7.38 -0.52
N LEU A 75 8.79 -8.36 -0.40
CA LEU A 75 8.76 -9.28 0.72
C LEU A 75 9.99 -10.21 0.73
N PRO A 76 10.56 -10.52 1.91
CA PRO A 76 11.66 -11.47 2.02
C PRO A 76 11.22 -12.86 1.56
N GLY A 77 12.06 -13.54 0.78
CA GLY A 77 11.75 -14.87 0.23
C GLY A 77 10.74 -14.88 -0.94
N MET A 78 10.08 -13.74 -1.25
CA MET A 78 9.16 -13.67 -2.38
C MET A 78 9.91 -13.77 -3.70
N THR A 79 9.49 -14.72 -4.55
CA THR A 79 10.00 -14.86 -5.92
C THR A 79 9.08 -14.13 -6.91
N PRO A 80 9.58 -13.76 -8.12
CA PRO A 80 8.74 -13.19 -9.16
C PRO A 80 7.55 -14.10 -9.54
N ALA A 81 7.74 -15.41 -9.55
CA ALA A 81 6.69 -16.39 -9.86
C ALA A 81 5.60 -16.42 -8.79
N MET A 82 5.96 -16.33 -7.50
CA MET A 82 5.00 -16.25 -6.40
C MET A 82 4.20 -14.95 -6.44
N ALA A 83 4.87 -13.81 -6.62
CA ALA A 83 4.20 -12.51 -6.70
C ALA A 83 3.24 -12.46 -7.90
N GLU A 84 3.64 -13.03 -9.04
CA GLU A 84 2.79 -13.19 -10.22
C GLU A 84 1.59 -14.09 -9.93
N ALA A 85 1.80 -15.26 -9.31
CA ALA A 85 0.71 -16.18 -8.97
C ALA A 85 -0.35 -15.53 -8.07
N ILE A 86 0.08 -14.73 -7.08
CA ILE A 86 -0.83 -13.96 -6.22
C ILE A 86 -1.62 -12.92 -7.03
N VAL A 87 -0.97 -12.20 -7.94
CA VAL A 87 -1.64 -11.20 -8.80
C VAL A 87 -2.66 -11.87 -9.71
N ARG A 88 -2.23 -12.90 -10.45
CA ARG A 88 -3.07 -13.64 -11.39
C ARG A 88 -4.26 -14.30 -10.72
N TYR A 89 -4.08 -14.86 -9.52
CA TYR A 89 -5.18 -15.43 -8.76
C TYR A 89 -6.25 -14.38 -8.44
N ARG A 90 -5.83 -13.18 -8.02
CA ARG A 90 -6.77 -12.09 -7.65
C ARG A 90 -7.56 -11.58 -8.83
N GLN A 91 -6.96 -11.55 -10.02
CA GLN A 91 -7.57 -11.05 -11.26
C GLN A 91 -8.40 -12.10 -12.01
N GLY A 92 -8.80 -13.19 -11.35
CA GLY A 92 -9.70 -14.17 -11.97
C GLY A 92 -9.15 -14.84 -13.22
N GLU A 93 -10.02 -15.17 -14.17
CA GLU A 93 -9.68 -15.79 -15.44
C GLU A 93 -9.34 -14.76 -16.51
N ASP A 94 -9.99 -13.59 -16.46
CA ASP A 94 -9.78 -12.52 -17.44
C ASP A 94 -8.44 -11.79 -17.25
N GLN A 95 -7.81 -11.94 -16.08
CA GLN A 95 -6.55 -11.29 -15.73
C GLN A 95 -6.66 -9.75 -15.70
N GLU A 96 -7.88 -9.24 -15.55
CA GLU A 96 -8.18 -7.81 -15.45
C GLU A 96 -8.58 -7.47 -14.02
N PRO A 97 -7.96 -6.46 -13.37
CA PRO A 97 -8.33 -6.10 -12.01
C PRO A 97 -9.65 -5.33 -11.98
N GLY A 98 -10.51 -5.62 -11.00
CA GLY A 98 -11.76 -4.90 -10.77
C GLY A 98 -12.96 -5.44 -11.55
N THR A 99 -12.88 -6.68 -12.01
CA THR A 99 -13.92 -7.38 -12.77
C THR A 99 -14.74 -8.30 -11.87
N ALA A 100 -15.75 -8.96 -12.43
CA ALA A 100 -16.71 -9.75 -11.66
C ALA A 100 -16.14 -11.07 -11.13
N ASP A 101 -15.07 -11.57 -11.75
CA ASP A 101 -14.37 -12.82 -11.42
C ASP A 101 -13.14 -12.61 -10.53
N ASP A 102 -12.89 -11.38 -10.09
CA ASP A 102 -11.87 -11.06 -9.08
C ASP A 102 -12.02 -11.95 -7.83
N ARG A 103 -10.90 -12.54 -7.39
CA ARG A 103 -10.84 -13.45 -6.24
C ARG A 103 -10.10 -12.83 -5.06
N GLN A 104 -10.42 -13.30 -3.86
CA GLN A 104 -9.78 -12.86 -2.62
C GLN A 104 -9.41 -14.06 -1.74
N PHE A 105 -8.21 -13.99 -1.16
CA PHE A 105 -7.80 -14.90 -0.09
C PHE A 105 -8.58 -14.55 1.18
N ARG A 106 -9.15 -15.57 1.84
CA ARG A 106 -9.92 -15.44 3.09
C ARG A 106 -9.04 -15.53 4.32
N GLU A 107 -7.93 -16.25 4.19
CA GLU A 107 -6.88 -16.36 5.20
C GLU A 107 -5.50 -16.45 4.54
N VAL A 108 -4.44 -16.24 5.33
CA VAL A 108 -3.06 -16.32 4.81
C VAL A 108 -2.72 -17.73 4.35
N ALA A 109 -3.29 -18.76 4.99
CA ALA A 109 -3.08 -20.15 4.62
C ALA A 109 -3.56 -20.49 3.20
N ASP A 110 -4.55 -19.75 2.67
CA ASP A 110 -5.07 -19.94 1.31
C ASP A 110 -3.99 -19.76 0.24
N LEU A 111 -2.89 -19.03 0.53
CA LEU A 111 -1.76 -18.91 -0.40
C LEU A 111 -1.17 -20.27 -0.79
N ARG A 112 -1.30 -21.29 0.07
CA ARG A 112 -0.82 -22.65 -0.21
C ARG A 112 -1.64 -23.39 -1.27
N THR A 113 -2.75 -22.81 -1.71
CA THR A 113 -3.53 -23.32 -2.86
C THR A 113 -2.89 -22.96 -4.20
N LEU A 114 -1.90 -22.04 -4.19
CA LEU A 114 -1.14 -21.69 -5.38
C LEU A 114 0.04 -22.66 -5.51
N ASP A 115 0.18 -23.31 -6.67
CA ASP A 115 1.28 -24.25 -6.94
C ASP A 115 2.68 -23.64 -6.70
N ALA A 116 2.80 -22.32 -6.84
CA ALA A 116 4.04 -21.59 -6.63
C ALA A 116 4.41 -21.38 -5.15
N ILE A 117 3.52 -21.67 -4.19
CA ILE A 117 3.70 -21.37 -2.77
C ILE A 117 3.37 -22.60 -1.93
N ASP A 118 4.40 -23.28 -1.43
CA ASP A 118 4.26 -24.29 -0.39
C ASP A 118 4.49 -23.70 1.02
N ARG A 119 4.58 -24.57 2.04
CA ARG A 119 4.85 -24.12 3.42
C ARG A 119 6.22 -23.46 3.56
N ALA A 120 7.27 -24.07 3.03
CA ALA A 120 8.63 -23.56 3.13
C ALA A 120 8.79 -22.21 2.41
N ALA A 121 8.07 -22.03 1.31
CA ALA A 121 7.98 -20.79 0.56
C ALA A 121 7.26 -19.68 1.32
N LEU A 122 6.25 -20.00 2.13
CA LEU A 122 5.44 -19.03 2.86
C LEU A 122 6.14 -18.52 4.13
N ASP A 123 6.85 -19.40 4.86
CA ASP A 123 7.47 -19.12 6.15
C ASP A 123 8.28 -17.79 6.21
N PRO A 124 9.07 -17.39 5.19
CA PRO A 124 9.87 -16.16 5.25
C PRO A 124 9.07 -14.85 5.36
N PHE A 125 7.82 -14.84 4.88
CA PHE A 125 7.01 -13.62 4.82
C PHE A 125 5.62 -13.75 5.46
N GLU A 126 5.23 -14.93 5.96
CA GLU A 126 3.91 -15.19 6.55
C GLU A 126 3.53 -14.16 7.63
N ALA A 127 4.48 -13.84 8.53
CA ALA A 127 4.26 -12.88 9.61
C ALA A 127 4.07 -11.44 9.14
N LEU A 128 4.50 -11.11 7.92
CA LEU A 128 4.49 -9.76 7.34
C LEU A 128 3.22 -9.45 6.54
N ILE A 129 2.36 -10.46 6.32
CA ILE A 129 1.19 -10.33 5.46
C ILE A 129 -0.13 -10.51 6.22
N THR A 130 -1.21 -10.02 5.62
CA THR A 130 -2.58 -10.18 6.10
C THR A 130 -3.55 -10.21 4.92
N VAL A 131 -4.77 -10.64 5.16
CA VAL A 131 -5.92 -10.51 4.24
C VAL A 131 -6.94 -9.48 4.75
N VAL A 132 -6.76 -9.00 5.99
CA VAL A 132 -7.70 -8.11 6.67
C VAL A 132 -7.14 -6.69 6.72
N PRO A 133 -7.80 -5.71 6.07
CA PRO A 133 -7.41 -4.31 6.19
C PRO A 133 -7.83 -3.76 7.56
N THR A 134 -6.93 -3.08 8.25
CA THR A 134 -7.20 -2.38 9.51
C THR A 134 -7.41 -0.88 9.34
N ALA A 135 -7.03 -0.33 8.18
CA ALA A 135 -7.19 1.07 7.85
C ALA A 135 -7.59 1.25 6.39
N PHE A 136 -8.40 2.28 6.12
CA PHE A 136 -8.85 2.64 4.79
C PHE A 136 -8.46 4.07 4.47
N ARG A 137 -7.99 4.28 3.23
CA ARG A 137 -7.72 5.60 2.69
C ARG A 137 -8.88 6.03 1.80
N VAL A 138 -9.53 7.13 2.16
CA VAL A 138 -10.65 7.73 1.44
C VAL A 138 -10.22 9.08 0.89
N ILE A 139 -10.54 9.35 -0.38
CA ILE A 139 -10.41 10.68 -0.97
C ILE A 139 -11.83 11.22 -1.20
N ALA A 140 -12.28 12.09 -0.29
CA ALA A 140 -13.58 12.76 -0.43
C ALA A 140 -13.43 13.97 -1.36
N THR A 141 -14.27 14.04 -2.39
CA THR A 141 -14.28 15.15 -3.36
C THR A 141 -15.63 15.85 -3.31
N GLY A 142 -15.64 17.11 -2.88
CA GLY A 142 -16.81 17.99 -2.91
C GLY A 142 -16.69 19.01 -4.04
N ARG A 143 -17.80 19.31 -4.71
CA ARG A 143 -17.88 20.36 -5.74
C ARG A 143 -18.84 21.43 -5.25
N VAL A 144 -18.42 22.69 -5.29
CA VAL A 144 -19.29 23.83 -5.03
C VAL A 144 -19.86 24.27 -6.38
N VAL A 145 -21.18 24.36 -6.47
CA VAL A 145 -21.89 24.73 -7.69
C VAL A 145 -22.58 26.06 -7.46
N SER A 146 -22.43 26.98 -8.40
CA SER A 146 -23.14 28.26 -8.42
C SER A 146 -23.61 28.54 -9.84
N GLY A 147 -24.90 28.84 -10.00
CA GLY A 147 -25.54 28.93 -11.32
C GLY A 147 -25.43 27.61 -12.07
N GLN A 148 -24.93 27.66 -13.32
CA GLN A 148 -24.77 26.48 -14.18
C GLN A 148 -23.37 25.84 -14.10
N GLY A 149 -22.50 26.29 -13.18
CA GLY A 149 -21.10 25.89 -13.15
C GLY A 149 -20.58 25.45 -11.79
N VAL A 150 -19.56 24.59 -11.82
CA VAL A 150 -18.74 24.26 -10.64
C VAL A 150 -17.75 25.42 -10.41
N THR A 151 -17.86 26.08 -9.26
CA THR A 151 -16.99 27.21 -8.89
C THR A 151 -15.75 26.77 -8.14
N SER A 152 -15.82 25.67 -7.38
CA SER A 152 -14.64 25.10 -6.72
C SER A 152 -14.77 23.59 -6.52
N ILE A 153 -13.61 22.92 -6.44
CA ILE A 153 -13.50 21.52 -6.06
C ILE A 153 -12.63 21.43 -4.82
N HIS A 154 -13.11 20.72 -3.80
CA HIS A 154 -12.40 20.48 -2.56
C HIS A 154 -12.15 18.99 -2.41
N ARG A 155 -10.88 18.61 -2.26
CA ARG A 155 -10.49 17.22 -2.02
C ARG A 155 -9.91 17.08 -0.62
N ARG A 156 -10.32 16.03 0.09
CA ARG A 156 -9.79 15.68 1.41
C ARG A 156 -9.34 14.23 1.42
N LEU A 157 -8.10 14.00 1.84
CA LEU A 157 -7.63 12.68 2.22
C LEU A 157 -8.11 12.41 3.63
N VAL A 158 -8.72 11.25 3.86
CA VAL A 158 -9.20 10.79 5.15
C VAL A 158 -8.68 9.37 5.36
N ILE A 159 -8.09 9.13 6.52
CA ILE A 159 -7.66 7.80 6.95
C ILE A 159 -8.61 7.34 8.04
N ILE A 160 -9.26 6.22 7.79
CA ILE A 160 -10.25 5.61 8.67
C ILE A 160 -9.61 4.39 9.33
N ASP A 161 -9.56 4.37 10.66
CA ASP A 161 -9.16 3.22 11.46
C ASP A 161 -10.38 2.31 11.70
N ARG A 162 -10.27 1.06 11.25
CA ARG A 162 -11.26 0.00 11.43
C ARG A 162 -10.78 -1.10 12.40
N ALA A 163 -9.56 -1.01 12.93
CA ALA A 163 -9.11 -1.91 13.99
C ALA A 163 -9.86 -1.63 15.30
N SER A 164 -10.23 -0.37 15.53
CA SER A 164 -10.94 0.06 16.74
C SER A 164 -12.45 0.10 16.50
N ARG A 165 -13.24 -0.18 17.55
CA ARG A 165 -14.68 0.09 17.58
C ARG A 165 -14.97 1.13 18.68
N PRO A 166 -15.72 2.21 18.38
CA PRO A 166 -16.26 2.57 17.07
C PRO A 166 -15.16 2.94 16.07
N THR A 167 -15.48 2.82 14.78
CA THR A 167 -14.63 3.29 13.68
C THR A 167 -14.31 4.77 13.87
N ARG A 168 -13.05 5.17 13.67
CA ARG A 168 -12.61 6.55 13.89
C ARG A 168 -11.79 7.10 12.73
N ILE A 169 -11.85 8.42 12.54
CA ILE A 169 -10.94 9.13 11.63
C ILE A 169 -9.60 9.25 12.36
N GLN A 170 -8.58 8.58 11.85
CA GLN A 170 -7.23 8.62 12.41
C GLN A 170 -6.45 9.84 11.93
N HIS A 171 -6.65 10.23 10.67
CA HIS A 171 -5.98 11.37 10.06
C HIS A 171 -6.85 11.95 8.95
N TRP A 172 -6.75 13.25 8.71
CA TRP A 172 -7.28 13.86 7.50
C TRP A 172 -6.45 15.08 7.10
N ARG A 173 -6.39 15.36 5.80
CA ARG A 173 -5.80 16.59 5.26
C ARG A 173 -6.51 17.06 4.02
N ARG A 174 -6.45 18.37 3.76
CA ARG A 174 -6.82 18.93 2.46
C ARG A 174 -5.80 18.47 1.41
N LEU A 175 -6.30 18.05 0.27
CA LEU A 175 -5.49 17.86 -0.93
C LEU A 175 -5.60 19.15 -1.76
N SER A 176 -4.45 19.63 -2.22
CA SER A 176 -4.34 20.73 -3.19
C SER A 176 -4.91 20.33 -4.53
#